data_AF-A0A961VG27-F1
#
_entry.id   AF-A0A961VG27-F1
#
_cell.length_a   1.000
_cell.length_b   1.000
_cell.length_c   1.000
_cell.angle_alpha   90.00
_cell.angle_beta   90.00
_cell.angle_gamma   90.00
#
_symmetry.space_group_name_H-M   'P 1'
#
loop_
_entity.id
_entity.type
_entity.pdbx_description
1 polymer ?
#
loop_
_entity_poly.entity_id
_entity_poly.type
_entity_poly.pdbx_seq_one_letter_code
_entity_poly.pdbx_strand_id
1 'polypeptide(L)'
;MAMVVATGFAFAGTWQTYVNERFGTTADVPADWRPGEPPANGDGLRFTSPDGTASVAVFGSLQTFDTIDEAIAIYETPEDGATITYRRRDDRGLVVSGTRGDRIFYRRWLLSCGDAVWNGLSIEYPAAGKQAYDPLVTHMSRSLRAGTGWQVEDCPD
;
A
#
# COMPACT_ATOMS: atom_id res chain seq x y z
N MET A 1 32.22 21.73 16.85
CA MET A 1 31.62 20.42 16.55
C MET A 1 30.14 20.53 16.89
N ALA A 2 29.30 20.80 15.88
CA ALA A 2 27.87 21.00 16.08
C ALA A 2 27.17 19.64 16.09
N MET A 3 26.52 19.32 17.21
CA MET A 3 25.71 18.12 17.37
C MET A 3 24.35 18.41 16.73
N VAL A 4 24.06 17.80 15.58
CA VAL A 4 22.73 17.84 14.98
C VAL A 4 21.90 16.76 15.68
N VAL A 5 20.95 17.19 16.51
CA VAL A 5 19.97 16.28 17.10
C VAL A 5 18.95 15.97 16.02
N ALA A 6 19.00 14.76 15.46
CA ALA A 6 17.95 14.25 14.60
C ALA A 6 16.75 13.85 15.48
N THR A 7 15.75 14.72 15.58
CA THR A 7 14.44 14.32 16.11
C THR A 7 13.81 13.34 15.13
N GLY A 8 13.90 12.05 15.44
CA GLY A 8 13.12 11.03 14.77
C GLY A 8 11.65 11.21 15.13
N PHE A 9 10.78 11.40 14.13
CA PHE A 9 9.34 11.29 14.33
C PHE A 9 9.02 9.82 14.63
N ALA A 10 8.66 9.53 15.88
CA ALA A 10 8.02 8.26 16.21
C ALA A 10 6.52 8.38 15.89
N PHE A 11 6.01 7.56 14.98
CA PHE A 11 4.57 7.44 14.75
C PHE A 11 3.92 6.79 15.98
N ALA A 12 3.46 7.63 16.92
CA ALA A 12 2.58 7.26 18.03
C ALA A 12 1.12 7.60 17.71
N GLY A 13 0.76 7.56 16.42
CA GLY A 13 -0.56 7.97 15.92
C GLY A 13 -1.65 6.96 16.26
N THR A 14 -2.85 7.46 16.55
CA THR A 14 -4.07 6.66 16.53
C THR A 14 -4.33 6.14 15.12
N TRP A 15 -4.84 4.91 15.00
CA TRP A 15 -5.16 4.27 13.72
C TRP A 15 -6.66 4.32 13.45
N GLN A 16 -7.04 4.38 12.18
CA GLN A 16 -8.41 4.16 11.72
C GLN A 16 -8.39 3.12 10.60
N THR A 17 -9.41 2.27 10.53
CA THR A 17 -9.53 1.31 9.42
C THR A 17 -10.23 1.99 8.25
N TYR A 18 -9.57 2.04 7.10
CA TYR A 18 -10.19 2.40 5.83
C TYR A 18 -10.82 1.17 5.18
N VAL A 19 -11.98 1.36 4.55
CA VAL A 19 -12.71 0.34 3.80
C VAL A 19 -12.96 0.86 2.40
N ASN A 20 -12.49 0.14 1.39
CA ASN A 20 -12.92 0.34 0.02
C ASN A 20 -14.23 -0.43 -0.21
N GLU A 21 -15.36 0.27 -0.25
CA GLU A 21 -16.69 -0.35 -0.42
C GLU A 21 -16.83 -1.13 -1.74
N ARG A 22 -16.09 -0.73 -2.79
CA ARG A 22 -16.16 -1.37 -4.11
C ARG A 22 -15.59 -2.77 -4.09
N PHE A 23 -14.38 -2.92 -3.58
CA PHE A 23 -13.63 -4.18 -3.64
C PHE A 23 -13.51 -4.90 -2.29
N GLY A 24 -13.99 -4.29 -1.21
CA GLY A 24 -13.89 -4.83 0.15
C GLY A 24 -12.49 -4.76 0.76
N THR A 25 -11.51 -4.17 0.06
CA THR A 25 -10.14 -4.02 0.58
C THR A 25 -10.15 -3.15 1.83
N THR A 26 -9.51 -3.63 2.90
CA THR A 26 -9.35 -2.88 4.14
C THR A 26 -7.89 -2.80 4.56
N ALA A 27 -7.52 -1.68 5.18
CA ALA A 27 -6.25 -1.53 5.88
C ALA A 27 -6.37 -0.40 6.91
N ASP A 28 -5.55 -0.48 7.96
CA ASP A 28 -5.41 0.64 8.88
C ASP A 28 -4.58 1.74 8.22
N VAL A 29 -5.01 2.98 8.40
CA VAL A 29 -4.30 4.20 8.02
C VAL A 29 -4.15 5.10 9.25
N PRO A 30 -3.08 5.91 9.34
CA PRO A 30 -2.96 6.84 10.47
C PRO A 30 -4.13 7.84 10.47
N ALA A 31 -4.71 8.08 11.65
CA ALA A 31 -5.93 8.87 11.79
C ALA A 31 -5.73 10.36 11.45
N ASP A 32 -4.50 10.86 11.57
CA ASP A 32 -4.12 12.24 11.31
C ASP A 32 -3.74 12.50 9.84
N TRP A 33 -3.68 11.46 9.00
CA TRP A 33 -3.37 11.61 7.59
C TRP A 33 -4.57 12.11 6.81
N ARG A 34 -4.32 13.03 5.88
CA ARG A 34 -5.36 13.72 5.13
C ARG A 34 -5.82 12.86 3.96
N PRO A 35 -7.12 12.51 3.85
CA PRO A 35 -7.63 11.84 2.66
C PRO A 35 -7.55 12.78 1.44
N GLY A 36 -7.24 12.21 0.28
CA GLY A 36 -7.34 12.88 -1.01
C GLY A 36 -8.76 12.86 -1.56
N GLU A 37 -8.92 13.32 -2.79
CA GLU A 37 -10.19 13.21 -3.51
C GLU A 37 -10.45 11.72 -3.86
N PRO A 38 -11.66 11.19 -3.60
CA PRO A 38 -12.03 9.86 -4.06
C PRO A 38 -11.92 9.75 -5.58
N PRO A 39 -11.28 8.68 -6.11
CA PRO A 39 -11.15 8.49 -7.53
C PRO A 39 -12.52 8.20 -8.17
N ALA A 40 -12.72 8.63 -9.41
CA ALA A 40 -14.01 8.49 -10.10
C ALA A 40 -14.47 7.04 -10.27
N ASN A 41 -13.53 6.09 -10.33
CA ASN A 41 -13.82 4.66 -10.42
C ASN A 41 -14.04 4.01 -9.03
N GLY A 42 -13.86 4.74 -7.92
CA GLY A 42 -14.02 4.22 -6.56
C GLY A 42 -13.08 3.05 -6.23
N ASP A 43 -11.91 2.97 -6.85
CA ASP A 43 -10.99 1.85 -6.67
C ASP A 43 -10.18 1.91 -5.36
N GLY A 44 -10.31 2.98 -4.57
CA GLY A 44 -9.57 3.13 -3.35
C GLY A 44 -9.50 4.58 -2.89
N LEU A 45 -8.58 4.86 -1.98
CA LEU A 45 -8.31 6.22 -1.54
C LEU A 45 -6.83 6.40 -1.22
N ARG A 46 -6.31 7.59 -1.56
CA ARG A 46 -4.97 8.03 -1.16
C ARG A 46 -5.06 8.91 0.07
N PHE A 47 -4.11 8.75 0.98
CA PHE A 47 -3.91 9.59 2.14
C PHE A 47 -2.50 10.16 2.11
N THR A 48 -2.35 11.39 2.61
CA THR A 48 -1.07 12.10 2.67
C THR A 48 -0.75 12.46 4.11
N SER A 49 0.52 12.32 4.50
CA SER A 49 0.99 12.69 5.83
C SER A 49 0.75 14.18 6.13
N PRO A 50 0.62 14.59 7.41
CA PRO A 50 0.37 15.98 7.77
C PRO A 50 1.37 17.00 7.21
N ASP A 51 2.64 16.58 7.06
CA ASP A 51 3.75 17.36 6.51
C ASP A 51 3.86 17.29 4.98
N GLY A 52 3.04 16.46 4.31
CA GLY A 52 3.03 16.29 2.86
C GLY A 52 4.14 15.41 2.28
N THR A 53 4.99 14.79 3.10
CA THR A 53 6.20 14.10 2.61
C THR A 53 5.98 12.63 2.26
N ALA A 54 4.96 12.00 2.83
CA ALA A 54 4.59 10.60 2.60
C ALA A 54 3.15 10.47 2.13
N SER A 55 2.88 9.40 1.40
CA SER A 55 1.54 9.06 0.93
C SER A 55 1.30 7.57 1.00
N VAL A 56 0.07 7.18 1.32
CA VAL A 56 -0.40 5.80 1.27
C VAL A 56 -1.62 5.72 0.37
N ALA A 57 -1.83 4.60 -0.30
CA ALA A 57 -3.06 4.29 -1.02
C ALA A 57 -3.51 2.89 -0.62
N VAL A 58 -4.79 2.75 -0.33
CA VAL A 58 -5.47 1.47 -0.08
C VAL A 58 -6.52 1.32 -1.15
N PHE A 59 -6.43 0.26 -1.94
CA PHE A 59 -7.18 0.13 -3.18
C PHE A 59 -7.48 -1.32 -3.51
N GLY A 60 -8.41 -1.56 -4.42
CA GLY A 60 -8.68 -2.86 -5.00
C GLY A 60 -8.77 -2.77 -6.51
N SER A 61 -8.54 -3.89 -7.20
CA SER A 61 -8.74 -3.98 -8.64
C SER A 61 -9.18 -5.37 -9.04
N LEU A 62 -9.93 -5.47 -10.14
CA LEU A 62 -10.17 -6.75 -10.79
C LEU A 62 -8.84 -7.33 -11.30
N GLN A 63 -8.75 -8.65 -11.29
CA GLN A 63 -7.75 -9.37 -12.06
C GLN A 63 -8.19 -9.40 -13.53
N THR A 64 -7.48 -8.66 -14.38
CA THR A 64 -7.76 -8.54 -15.82
C THR A 64 -6.64 -9.08 -16.72
N PHE A 65 -5.54 -9.57 -16.15
CA PHE A 65 -4.45 -10.24 -16.88
C PHE A 65 -4.84 -11.68 -17.23
N ASP A 66 -4.19 -12.27 -18.26
CA ASP A 66 -4.53 -13.62 -18.72
C ASP A 66 -4.22 -14.66 -17.64
N THR A 67 -3.17 -14.42 -16.84
CA THR A 67 -2.76 -15.29 -15.74
C THR A 67 -2.31 -14.50 -14.50
N ILE A 68 -2.30 -15.18 -13.36
CA ILE A 68 -1.73 -14.62 -12.12
C ILE A 68 -0.22 -14.40 -12.26
N ASP A 69 0.49 -15.29 -12.93
CA ASP A 69 1.94 -15.15 -13.16
C ASP A 69 2.28 -13.94 -14.02
N GLU A 70 1.47 -13.65 -15.05
CA GLU A 70 1.61 -12.43 -15.85
C GLU A 70 1.40 -11.17 -15.00
N ALA A 71 0.34 -11.14 -14.20
CA ALA A 71 0.05 -10.02 -13.31
C ALA A 71 1.21 -9.77 -12.33
N ILE A 72 1.75 -10.83 -11.73
CA ILE A 72 2.89 -10.74 -10.82
C ILE A 72 4.13 -10.24 -11.56
N ALA A 73 4.42 -10.73 -12.77
CA ALA A 73 5.55 -10.27 -13.57
C ALA A 73 5.46 -8.76 -13.87
N ILE A 74 4.25 -8.27 -14.14
CA ILE A 74 3.99 -6.84 -14.34
C ILE A 74 4.20 -6.05 -13.04
N TYR A 75 3.64 -6.50 -11.91
CA TYR A 75 3.84 -5.83 -10.62
C TYR A 75 5.28 -5.83 -10.12
N GLU A 76 6.09 -6.80 -10.55
CA GLU A 76 7.52 -6.88 -10.26
C GLU A 76 8.42 -6.18 -11.27
N THR A 77 7.84 -5.59 -12.31
CA THR A 77 8.55 -4.74 -13.25
C THR A 77 8.76 -3.36 -12.61
N PRO A 78 10.01 -2.88 -12.51
CA PRO A 78 10.26 -1.54 -11.99
C PRO A 78 9.64 -0.49 -12.91
N GLU A 79 8.92 0.47 -12.33
CA GLU A 79 8.53 1.70 -13.04
C GLU A 79 9.76 2.50 -13.47
N ASP A 80 9.57 3.43 -14.41
CA ASP A 80 10.63 4.32 -14.88
C ASP A 80 11.34 5.03 -13.71
N GLY A 81 12.66 4.88 -13.66
CA GLY A 81 13.52 5.45 -12.62
C GLY A 81 13.44 4.73 -11.26
N ALA A 82 12.68 3.65 -11.14
CA ALA A 82 12.62 2.82 -9.94
C ALA A 82 13.65 1.70 -9.96
N THR A 83 14.18 1.35 -8.79
CA THR A 83 14.99 0.15 -8.57
C THR A 83 14.30 -0.69 -7.51
N ILE A 84 13.86 -1.89 -7.87
CA ILE A 84 13.30 -2.84 -6.91
C ILE A 84 14.45 -3.54 -6.17
N THR A 85 14.47 -3.40 -4.85
CA THR A 85 15.50 -3.98 -3.96
C THR A 85 14.96 -5.12 -3.10
N TYR A 86 13.63 -5.29 -3.05
CA TYR A 86 12.98 -6.34 -2.28
C TYR A 86 11.76 -6.88 -3.03
N ARG A 87 11.68 -8.21 -3.06
CA ARG A 87 10.52 -8.97 -3.55
C ARG A 87 10.22 -10.07 -2.56
N ARG A 88 8.94 -10.30 -2.27
CA ARG A 88 8.48 -11.48 -1.53
C ARG A 88 7.14 -11.93 -2.09
N ARG A 89 7.02 -13.24 -2.29
CA ARG A 89 5.78 -13.90 -2.66
C ARG A 89 5.41 -14.89 -1.56
N ASP A 90 4.12 -15.02 -1.30
CA ASP A 90 3.50 -16.13 -0.57
C ASP A 90 2.27 -16.59 -1.36
N ASP A 91 1.54 -17.61 -0.89
CA ASP A 91 0.51 -18.31 -1.69
C ASP A 91 -0.50 -17.39 -2.37
N ARG A 92 -0.84 -16.25 -1.74
CA ARG A 92 -1.76 -15.24 -2.32
C ARG A 92 -1.25 -13.81 -2.22
N GLY A 93 -0.01 -13.61 -1.76
CA GLY A 93 0.54 -12.31 -1.43
C GLY A 93 1.77 -11.98 -2.27
N LEU A 94 1.84 -10.72 -2.68
CA LEU A 94 3.01 -10.14 -3.35
C LEU A 94 3.44 -8.89 -2.59
N VAL A 95 4.74 -8.76 -2.33
CA VAL A 95 5.36 -7.53 -1.84
C VAL A 95 6.49 -7.14 -2.76
N VAL A 96 6.49 -5.89 -3.18
CA VAL A 96 7.57 -5.26 -3.95
C VAL A 96 7.96 -3.96 -3.25
N SER A 97 9.25 -3.76 -3.01
CA SER A 97 9.76 -2.52 -2.44
C SER A 97 11.10 -2.14 -3.07
N GLY A 98 11.38 -0.85 -3.10
CA GLY A 98 12.52 -0.30 -3.79
C GLY A 98 12.66 1.20 -3.59
N THR A 99 13.52 1.79 -4.40
CA THR A 99 13.75 3.24 -4.41
C THR A 99 13.37 3.84 -5.76
N ARG A 100 12.95 5.10 -5.76
CA ARG A 100 12.78 5.94 -6.94
C ARG A 100 13.23 7.34 -6.58
N GLY A 101 14.37 7.78 -7.13
CA GLY A 101 15.03 9.01 -6.70
C GLY A 101 15.39 8.96 -5.21
N ASP A 102 14.95 9.96 -4.45
CA ASP A 102 15.15 10.10 -3.01
C ASP A 102 14.04 9.45 -2.16
N ARG A 103 13.14 8.68 -2.78
CA ARG A 103 11.99 8.07 -2.11
C ARG A 103 12.08 6.55 -2.08
N ILE A 104 11.48 5.95 -1.06
CA ILE A 104 11.21 4.52 -0.98
C ILE A 104 9.74 4.29 -1.34
N PHE A 105 9.49 3.26 -2.13
CA PHE A 105 8.15 2.72 -2.32
C PHE A 105 8.05 1.33 -1.69
N TYR A 106 6.89 1.05 -1.10
CA TYR A 106 6.48 -0.28 -0.63
C TYR A 106 5.11 -0.55 -1.20
N ARG A 107 4.94 -1.72 -1.83
CA ARG A 107 3.66 -2.16 -2.37
C ARG A 107 3.39 -3.58 -1.92
N ARG A 108 2.18 -3.83 -1.43
CA ARG A 108 1.69 -5.16 -1.08
C ARG A 108 0.37 -5.39 -1.78
N TRP A 109 0.21 -6.59 -2.33
CA TRP A 109 -1.04 -7.05 -2.90
C TRP A 109 -1.45 -8.38 -2.26
N LEU A 110 -2.75 -8.58 -2.10
CA LEU A 110 -3.37 -9.84 -1.70
C LEU A 110 -4.43 -10.24 -2.72
N LEU A 111 -4.32 -11.44 -3.25
CA LEU A 111 -5.28 -12.04 -4.17
C LEU A 111 -6.43 -12.67 -3.39
N SER A 112 -7.66 -12.44 -3.83
CA SER A 112 -8.89 -12.89 -3.15
C SER A 112 -10.01 -13.20 -4.13
N CYS A 113 -11.14 -13.68 -3.62
CA CYS A 113 -12.36 -13.96 -4.38
C CYS A 113 -12.12 -14.92 -5.55
N GLY A 114 -11.47 -16.07 -5.28
CA GLY A 114 -11.13 -17.04 -6.33
C GLY A 114 -10.24 -16.46 -7.43
N ASP A 115 -9.25 -15.65 -7.05
CA ASP A 115 -8.30 -14.98 -7.94
C ASP A 115 -8.85 -13.83 -8.78
N ALA A 116 -10.07 -13.36 -8.48
CA ALA A 116 -10.71 -12.28 -9.23
C ALA A 116 -10.33 -10.86 -8.77
N VAL A 117 -9.81 -10.69 -7.53
CA VAL A 117 -9.55 -9.36 -6.95
C VAL A 117 -8.17 -9.27 -6.34
N TRP A 118 -7.43 -8.23 -6.74
CA TRP A 118 -6.22 -7.77 -6.08
C TRP A 118 -6.55 -6.67 -5.07
N ASN A 119 -6.15 -6.89 -3.81
CA ASN A 119 -6.26 -5.92 -2.72
C ASN A 119 -4.91 -5.28 -2.49
N GLY A 120 -4.80 -3.98 -2.71
CA GLY A 120 -3.55 -3.24 -2.77
C GLY A 120 -3.33 -2.30 -1.59
N LEU A 121 -2.08 -2.25 -1.15
CA LEU A 121 -1.51 -1.22 -0.30
C LEU A 121 -0.27 -0.66 -1.00
N SER A 122 -0.23 0.64 -1.23
CA SER A 122 0.96 1.35 -1.72
C SER A 122 1.37 2.42 -0.73
N ILE A 123 2.66 2.50 -0.41
CA ILE A 123 3.24 3.47 0.52
C ILE A 123 4.46 4.09 -0.15
N GLU A 124 4.56 5.41 -0.15
CA GLU A 124 5.74 6.16 -0.63
C GLU A 124 6.16 7.20 0.42
N TYR A 125 7.46 7.28 0.70
CA TYR A 125 8.03 8.19 1.71
C TYR A 125 9.50 8.53 1.41
N PRO A 126 10.08 9.58 2.01
CA PRO A 126 11.49 9.94 1.80
C PRO A 126 12.43 8.84 2.30
N ALA A 127 13.42 8.46 1.51
CA ALA A 127 14.38 7.40 1.85
C ALA A 127 15.16 7.72 3.14
N ALA A 128 15.46 9.00 3.38
CA ALA A 128 16.09 9.47 4.61
C ALA A 128 15.25 9.19 5.87
N GLY A 129 13.94 9.05 5.73
CA GLY A 129 13.01 8.75 6.82
C GLY A 129 12.81 7.27 7.10
N LYS A 130 13.56 6.36 6.47
CA LYS A 130 13.29 4.91 6.54
C LYS A 130 13.06 4.37 7.94
N GLN A 131 13.96 4.65 8.88
CA GLN A 131 13.83 4.15 10.25
C GLN A 131 12.57 4.66 10.95
N ALA A 132 12.12 5.88 10.65
CA ALA A 132 10.91 6.46 11.22
C ALA A 132 9.63 5.86 10.61
N TYR A 133 9.65 5.52 9.32
CA TYR A 133 8.49 4.95 8.61
C TYR A 133 8.38 3.43 8.72
N ASP A 134 9.45 2.70 9.07
CA ASP A 134 9.46 1.24 9.16
C ASP A 134 8.32 0.66 10.06
N PRO A 135 8.03 1.22 11.26
CA PRO A 135 6.90 0.77 12.06
C PRO A 135 5.54 0.99 11.39
N LEU A 136 5.36 2.14 10.71
CA LEU A 136 4.13 2.48 9.98
C LEU A 136 3.91 1.49 8.83
N VAL A 137 4.93 1.27 8.00
CA VAL A 137 4.89 0.30 6.89
C VAL A 137 4.55 -1.10 7.41
N THR A 138 5.16 -1.50 8.53
CA THR A 138 4.92 -2.82 9.14
C THR A 138 3.47 -2.96 9.64
N HIS A 139 2.93 -1.97 10.34
CA HIS A 139 1.56 -1.99 10.84
C HIS A 139 0.56 -2.05 9.68
N MET A 140 0.66 -1.10 8.75
CA MET A 140 -0.24 -1.02 7.60
C MET A 140 -0.21 -2.28 6.76
N SER A 141 1.00 -2.79 6.47
CA SER A 141 1.16 -4.05 5.75
C SER A 141 0.41 -5.17 6.44
N ARG A 142 0.58 -5.36 7.77
CA ARG A 142 -0.11 -6.41 8.53
C ARG A 142 -1.62 -6.22 8.63
N SER A 143 -2.10 -4.98 8.56
CA SER A 143 -3.52 -4.66 8.62
C SER A 143 -4.27 -4.88 7.31
N LEU A 144 -3.56 -5.01 6.18
CA LEU A 144 -4.18 -5.22 4.86
C LEU A 144 -4.96 -6.55 4.85
N ARG A 145 -6.26 -6.47 4.52
CA ARG A 145 -7.15 -7.64 4.39
C ARG A 145 -8.06 -7.47 3.17
N ALA A 146 -8.42 -8.61 2.58
CA ALA A 146 -9.55 -8.70 1.67
C ALA A 146 -10.86 -8.71 2.47
N GLY A 147 -11.96 -8.36 1.81
CA GLY A 147 -13.30 -8.36 2.37
C GLY A 147 -14.33 -8.34 1.24
N THR A 148 -15.61 -8.23 1.61
CA THR A 148 -16.71 -8.16 0.64
C THR A 148 -16.91 -6.72 0.16
N GLY A 149 -16.99 -6.53 -1.16
CA GLY A 149 -17.35 -5.27 -1.79
C GLY A 149 -18.38 -5.48 -2.89
N TRP A 150 -19.12 -4.43 -3.25
CA TRP A 150 -20.23 -4.53 -4.22
C TRP A 150 -19.80 -4.88 -5.65
N GLN A 151 -18.50 -4.81 -5.97
CA GLN A 151 -17.99 -5.21 -7.28
C GLN A 151 -17.96 -6.74 -7.47
N VAL A 152 -17.83 -7.49 -6.37
CA VAL A 152 -17.74 -8.96 -6.35
C VAL A 152 -18.57 -9.47 -5.18
N GLU A 153 -19.89 -9.48 -5.37
CA GLU A 153 -20.89 -9.81 -4.33
C GLU A 153 -20.72 -11.25 -3.80
N ASP A 154 -20.30 -12.18 -4.65
CA ASP A 154 -20.02 -13.58 -4.32
C ASP A 154 -18.51 -13.84 -4.25
N CYS A 155 -17.83 -13.21 -3.29
CA CYS A 155 -16.41 -13.44 -3.02
C CYS A 155 -16.22 -14.69 -2.13
N PRO A 156 -15.80 -15.85 -2.65
CA PRO A 156 -15.48 -17.00 -1.80
C PRO A 156 -14.19 -16.75 -1.01
N ASP A 157 -14.16 -17.28 0.21
CA ASP A 157 -12.97 -17.33 1.08
C ASP A 157 -11.79 -18.06 0.42
#